data_AF-A0A7S2NQC7-F1
#
_entry.id   AF-A0A7S2NQC7-F1
#
_cell.length_a   1.000
_cell.length_b   1.000
_cell.length_c   1.000
_cell.angle_alpha   90.00
_cell.angle_beta   90.00
_cell.angle_gamma   90.00
#
_symmetry.space_group_name_H-M   'P 1'
#
loop_
_entity.id
_entity.type
_entity.pdbx_description
1 polymer ?
#
loop_
_entity_poly.entity_id
_entity_poly.type
_entity_poly.pdbx_seq_one_letter_code
_entity_poly.pdbx_strand_id
1 'polypeptide(L)'
;LAEELRGDRAIVEAAVSQNGCALMFASQALRADLPLVLLAVSTCGRALGYAAVALRADRNVVLAAVRQDGGSIMFAAEALREDREVVLAAGRFDHQSGNGEDLDLSADALSALSAGIIATASL
;
A
#
# COMPACT_ATOMS: atom_id res chain seq x y z
N LEU A 1 -3.67 -31.49 1.61
CA LEU A 1 -2.52 -30.58 1.83
C LEU A 1 -2.57 -29.31 0.99
N ALA A 2 -2.26 -29.32 -0.32
CA ALA A 2 -2.14 -28.07 -1.08
C ALA A 2 -3.43 -27.22 -1.07
N GLU A 3 -4.60 -27.85 -1.19
CA GLU A 3 -5.89 -27.14 -1.12
C GLU A 3 -6.24 -26.62 0.27
N GLU A 4 -5.82 -27.30 1.34
CA GLU A 4 -6.00 -26.83 2.72
C GLU A 4 -5.15 -25.57 2.98
N LEU A 5 -3.92 -25.53 2.47
CA LEU A 5 -3.01 -24.40 2.63
C LEU A 5 -3.50 -23.14 1.89
N ARG A 6 -4.19 -23.29 0.77
CA ARG A 6 -4.78 -22.15 0.01
C ARG A 6 -6.00 -21.54 0.71
N GLY A 7 -6.68 -22.33 1.54
CA GLY A 7 -7.82 -21.88 2.37
C GLY A 7 -7.41 -21.39 3.75
N ASP A 8 -6.21 -21.75 4.22
CA ASP A 8 -5.69 -21.31 5.50
C ASP A 8 -5.32 -19.82 5.46
N ARG A 9 -6.11 -19.02 6.17
CA ARG A 9 -5.92 -17.58 6.21
C ARG A 9 -4.55 -17.18 6.74
N ALA A 10 -4.06 -17.81 7.81
CA ALA A 10 -2.81 -17.40 8.45
C ALA A 10 -1.61 -17.65 7.52
N ILE A 11 -1.63 -18.77 6.80
CA ILE A 11 -0.58 -19.13 5.84
C ILE A 11 -0.60 -18.18 4.65
N VAL A 12 -1.78 -17.91 4.09
CA VAL A 12 -1.92 -16.98 2.96
C VAL A 12 -1.53 -15.56 3.38
N GLU A 13 -1.94 -15.10 4.56
CA GLU A 13 -1.58 -13.77 5.07
C GLU A 13 -0.07 -13.61 5.24
N ALA A 14 0.61 -14.62 5.78
CA ALA A 14 2.08 -14.63 5.89
C ALA A 14 2.78 -14.59 4.52
N ALA A 15 2.22 -15.25 3.50
CA ALA A 15 2.75 -15.21 2.14
C ALA A 15 2.50 -13.84 1.47
N VAL A 16 1.28 -13.31 1.59
CA VAL A 16 0.87 -12.01 1.04
C VAL A 16 1.65 -10.86 1.66
N SER A 17 1.97 -10.95 2.95
CA SER A 17 2.80 -9.96 3.65
C SER A 17 4.22 -9.86 3.09
N GLN A 18 4.76 -10.96 2.57
CA GLN A 18 6.08 -10.99 1.93
C GLN A 18 6.00 -10.59 0.45
N ASN A 19 4.95 -11.01 -0.24
CA ASN A 19 4.69 -10.68 -1.63
C ASN A 19 3.19 -10.66 -1.89
N GLY A 20 2.62 -9.46 -2.09
CA GLY A 20 1.17 -9.30 -2.29
C GLY A 20 0.61 -10.10 -3.46
N CYS A 21 1.44 -10.35 -4.48
CA CYS A 21 1.03 -11.14 -5.63
C CYS A 21 0.88 -12.66 -5.31
N ALA A 22 1.29 -13.12 -4.12
CA ALA A 22 0.97 -14.44 -3.59
C ALA A 22 -0.55 -14.69 -3.43
N LEU A 23 -1.36 -13.62 -3.43
CA LEU A 23 -2.82 -13.70 -3.45
C LEU A 23 -3.36 -14.58 -4.59
N MET A 24 -2.62 -14.74 -5.69
CA MET A 24 -2.99 -15.62 -6.81
C MET A 24 -3.17 -17.10 -6.42
N PHE A 25 -2.50 -17.54 -5.36
CA PHE A 25 -2.59 -18.91 -4.86
C PHE A 25 -3.71 -19.11 -3.84
N ALA A 26 -4.29 -18.02 -3.31
CA ALA A 26 -5.32 -18.10 -2.31
C ALA A 26 -6.64 -18.68 -2.86
N SER A 27 -7.40 -19.32 -1.98
CA SER A 27 -8.76 -19.78 -2.28
C SER A 27 -9.65 -18.64 -2.77
N GLN A 28 -10.72 -18.97 -3.49
CA GLN A 28 -11.67 -17.94 -3.96
C GLN A 28 -12.26 -17.11 -2.81
N ALA A 29 -12.53 -17.74 -1.67
CA ALA A 29 -13.04 -17.06 -0.48
C ALA A 29 -12.05 -16.01 0.03
N LEU A 30 -10.76 -16.36 0.13
CA LEU A 30 -9.72 -15.43 0.57
C LEU A 30 -9.41 -14.34 -0.47
N ARG A 31 -9.58 -14.61 -1.76
CA ARG A 31 -9.49 -13.57 -2.80
C ARG A 31 -10.66 -12.57 -2.75
N ALA A 32 -11.74 -12.90 -2.05
CA ALA A 32 -12.86 -12.01 -1.76
C ALA A 32 -12.76 -11.37 -0.35
N ASP A 33 -11.73 -11.70 0.43
CA ASP A 33 -11.51 -11.16 1.76
C ASP A 33 -10.89 -9.77 1.65
N LEU A 34 -11.70 -8.75 1.95
CA LEU A 34 -11.32 -7.35 1.80
C LEU A 34 -10.03 -6.99 2.57
N PRO A 35 -9.89 -7.29 3.88
CA PRO A 35 -8.65 -7.05 4.62
C PRO A 35 -7.41 -7.69 3.97
N LEU A 36 -7.53 -8.94 3.52
CA LEU A 36 -6.40 -9.64 2.90
C LEU A 36 -6.02 -9.04 1.55
N VAL A 37 -7.02 -8.66 0.75
CA VAL A 37 -6.81 -8.04 -0.55
C VAL A 37 -6.21 -6.65 -0.39
N LEU A 38 -6.65 -5.86 0.60
CA LEU A 38 -6.03 -4.58 0.93
C LEU A 38 -4.56 -4.73 1.31
N LEU A 39 -4.24 -5.72 2.15
CA LEU A 39 -2.85 -6.06 2.46
C LEU A 39 -2.07 -6.41 1.19
N ALA A 40 -2.65 -7.25 0.32
CA ALA A 40 -2.00 -7.67 -0.93
C ALA A 40 -1.73 -6.50 -1.89
N VAL A 41 -2.69 -5.61 -2.10
CA VAL A 41 -2.51 -4.47 -3.01
C VAL A 41 -1.58 -3.41 -2.42
N SER A 42 -1.47 -3.32 -1.10
CA SER A 42 -0.53 -2.41 -0.43
C SER A 42 0.94 -2.80 -0.67
N THR A 43 1.23 -4.10 -0.88
CA THR A 43 2.59 -4.59 -1.15
C THR A 43 2.83 -4.84 -2.64
N CYS A 44 1.82 -5.25 -3.41
CA CYS A 44 1.87 -5.49 -4.85
C CYS A 44 0.60 -4.94 -5.51
N GLY A 45 0.63 -3.75 -6.14
CA GLY A 45 -0.58 -3.16 -6.76
C GLY A 45 -1.21 -4.07 -7.81
N ARG A 46 -0.41 -4.86 -8.53
CA ARG A 46 -0.89 -5.89 -9.48
C ARG A 46 -1.68 -7.03 -8.83
N ALA A 47 -1.61 -7.20 -7.51
CA ALA A 47 -2.42 -8.18 -6.79
C ALA A 47 -3.94 -7.96 -6.96
N LEU A 48 -4.34 -6.74 -7.33
CA LEU A 48 -5.72 -6.42 -7.72
C LEU A 48 -6.25 -7.37 -8.81
N GLY A 49 -5.39 -7.81 -9.74
CA GLY A 49 -5.75 -8.76 -10.80
C GLY A 49 -6.19 -10.13 -10.29
N TYR A 50 -5.78 -10.50 -9.08
CA TYR A 50 -6.15 -11.76 -8.44
C TYR A 50 -7.34 -11.63 -7.49
N ALA A 51 -7.70 -10.42 -7.09
CA ALA A 51 -8.86 -10.20 -6.23
C ALA A 51 -10.17 -10.64 -6.90
N ALA A 52 -11.17 -10.95 -6.07
CA ALA A 52 -12.51 -11.24 -6.55
C ALA A 52 -13.07 -10.07 -7.37
N VAL A 53 -13.92 -10.39 -8.36
CA VAL A 53 -14.50 -9.38 -9.28
C VAL A 53 -15.20 -8.24 -8.53
N ALA A 54 -15.88 -8.55 -7.42
CA ALA A 54 -16.54 -7.55 -6.58
C ALA A 54 -15.54 -6.52 -6.00
N LEU A 55 -14.37 -6.96 -5.56
CA LEU A 55 -13.33 -6.09 -5.01
C LEU A 55 -12.56 -5.33 -6.09
N ARG A 56 -12.51 -5.86 -7.32
CA ARG A 56 -12.00 -5.11 -8.49
C ARG A 56 -12.93 -3.98 -8.92
N ALA A 57 -14.19 -4.02 -8.49
CA ALA A 57 -15.16 -2.94 -8.63
C ALA A 57 -15.27 -2.07 -7.37
N ASP A 58 -14.55 -2.42 -6.29
CA ASP A 58 -14.49 -1.60 -5.09
C ASP A 58 -13.49 -0.46 -5.31
N ARG A 59 -14.02 0.77 -5.26
CA ARG A 59 -13.26 1.97 -5.52
C ARG A 59 -12.09 2.16 -4.55
N ASN A 60 -12.26 1.83 -3.28
CA ASN A 60 -11.21 2.01 -2.27
C ASN A 60 -10.06 1.01 -2.50
N VAL A 61 -10.39 -0.23 -2.83
CA VAL A 61 -9.39 -1.26 -3.17
C VAL A 61 -8.63 -0.88 -4.43
N VAL A 62 -9.34 -0.43 -5.48
CA VAL A 62 -8.71 0.00 -6.74
C VAL A 62 -7.81 1.22 -6.50
N LEU A 63 -8.25 2.22 -5.74
CA LEU A 63 -7.42 3.38 -5.41
C LEU A 63 -6.17 2.98 -4.63
N ALA A 64 -6.27 2.05 -3.68
CA ALA A 64 -5.11 1.55 -2.95
C ALA A 64 -4.11 0.85 -3.90
N ALA A 65 -4.60 0.00 -4.80
CA ALA A 65 -3.78 -0.68 -5.80
C ALA A 65 -3.10 0.30 -6.77
N VAL A 66 -3.86 1.26 -7.31
CA VAL A 66 -3.39 2.26 -8.27
C VAL A 66 -2.38 3.21 -7.63
N ARG A 67 -2.56 3.51 -6.33
CA ARG A 67 -1.58 4.29 -5.58
C ARG A 67 -0.26 3.57 -5.36
N GLN A 68 -0.27 2.24 -5.36
CA GLN A 68 0.95 1.45 -5.26
C GLN A 68 1.59 1.17 -6.63
N ASP A 69 0.79 0.83 -7.63
CA ASP A 69 1.25 0.62 -9.00
C ASP A 69 0.22 1.24 -9.94
N GLY A 70 0.52 2.38 -10.55
CA GLY A 70 -0.39 3.07 -11.46
C GLY A 70 -0.88 2.18 -12.61
N GLY A 71 -0.06 1.21 -13.04
CA GLY A 71 -0.43 0.23 -14.06
C GLY A 71 -1.50 -0.75 -13.60
N SER A 72 -1.74 -0.90 -12.30
CA SER A 72 -2.77 -1.80 -11.76
C SER A 72 -4.20 -1.40 -12.13
N ILE A 73 -4.41 -0.17 -12.62
CA ILE A 73 -5.71 0.29 -13.14
C ILE A 73 -6.26 -0.64 -14.22
N MET A 74 -5.39 -1.32 -14.99
CA MET A 74 -5.80 -2.30 -16.00
C MET A 74 -6.57 -3.49 -15.43
N PHE A 75 -6.45 -3.76 -14.13
CA PHE A 75 -7.16 -4.83 -13.44
C PHE A 75 -8.48 -4.39 -12.82
N ALA A 76 -8.73 -3.08 -12.66
CA ALA A 76 -10.00 -2.58 -12.14
C ALA A 76 -11.19 -2.98 -13.03
N ALA A 77 -12.39 -2.89 -12.49
CA ALA A 77 -13.62 -2.97 -13.27
C ALA A 77 -13.67 -1.83 -14.30
N GLU A 78 -14.29 -2.08 -15.46
CA GLU A 78 -14.33 -1.14 -16.59
C GLU A 78 -14.81 0.26 -16.17
N ALA A 79 -15.89 0.33 -15.38
CA ALA A 79 -16.44 1.58 -14.86
C ALA A 79 -15.44 2.41 -14.02
N LEU A 80 -14.46 1.76 -13.36
CA LEU A 80 -13.43 2.43 -12.56
C LEU A 80 -12.17 2.78 -13.36
N ARG A 81 -11.98 2.20 -14.55
CA ARG A 81 -10.84 2.55 -15.42
C ARG A 81 -11.01 3.93 -16.05
N GLU A 82 -12.25 4.38 -16.19
CA GLU A 82 -12.61 5.71 -16.70
C GLU A 82 -12.98 6.68 -15.57
N ASP A 83 -13.01 6.21 -14.31
CA ASP A 83 -13.26 7.07 -13.16
C ASP A 83 -12.14 8.11 -13.06
N ARG A 84 -12.53 9.38 -13.12
CA ARG A 84 -11.60 10.51 -13.14
C ARG A 84 -10.63 10.50 -11.96
N GLU A 85 -11.09 10.15 -10.76
CA GLU A 85 -10.21 10.14 -9.59
C GLU A 85 -9.21 8.99 -9.66
N VAL A 86 -9.65 7.81 -10.10
CA VAL A 86 -8.79 6.63 -10.26
C VAL A 86 -7.72 6.88 -11.33
N VAL A 87 -8.11 7.44 -12.48
CA VAL A 87 -7.18 7.78 -13.57
C VAL A 87 -6.17 8.85 -13.11
N LEU A 88 -6.64 9.88 -12.41
CA LEU A 88 -5.76 10.91 -11.84
C LEU A 88 -4.82 10.34 -10.77
N ALA A 89 -5.26 9.36 -10.00
CA ALA A 89 -4.38 8.65 -9.08
C ALA A 89 -3.29 7.90 -9.85
N ALA A 90 -3.62 7.20 -10.94
CA ALA A 90 -2.64 6.45 -11.74
C ALA A 90 -1.57 7.36 -12.36
N GLY A 91 -1.97 8.50 -12.95
CA GLY A 91 -1.05 9.40 -13.65
C GLY A 91 -0.16 10.28 -12.76
N ARG A 92 -0.41 10.34 -11.44
CA ARG A 92 0.41 11.15 -10.52
C ARG A 92 1.75 10.50 -10.17
N PHE A 93 1.94 9.20 -10.41
CA PHE A 93 3.15 8.48 -10.01
C PHE A 93 4.33 8.60 -10.98
N ASP A 94 4.13 9.15 -12.19
CA ASP A 94 5.23 9.41 -13.13
C ASP A 94 6.11 10.63 -12.74
N HIS A 95 5.72 11.42 -11.72
CA HIS A 95 6.46 12.61 -11.30
C HIS A 95 6.90 12.64 -9.84
N GLN A 96 6.55 11.67 -9.00
CA GLN A 96 6.88 11.70 -7.58
C GLN A 96 7.73 10.51 -7.10
N SER A 97 8.61 10.00 -7.97
CA SER A 97 9.68 9.05 -7.60
C SER A 97 11.05 9.75 -7.44
N GLY A 98 11.06 11.06 -7.13
CA GLY A 98 12.28 11.86 -7.05
C GLY A 98 12.63 12.46 -5.70
N ASN A 99 11.68 12.76 -4.80
CA ASN A 99 12.00 13.52 -3.58
C ASN A 99 11.30 12.90 -2.37
N GLY A 100 12.10 12.25 -1.51
CA GLY A 100 11.74 11.95 -0.13
C GLY A 100 11.85 13.19 0.75
N GLU A 101 11.16 14.28 0.40
CA GLU A 101 11.12 15.50 1.20
C GLU A 101 9.68 15.99 1.21
N ASP A 102 9.06 15.88 2.38
CA ASP A 102 7.95 16.70 2.93
C ASP A 102 7.11 15.86 3.91
N LEU A 103 7.77 15.36 4.96
CA LEU A 103 7.19 15.36 6.29
C LEU A 103 7.83 16.54 7.03
N ASP A 104 7.38 17.75 6.71
CA ASP A 104 7.58 18.91 7.59
C ASP A 104 6.71 18.70 8.85
N LEU A 105 7.20 17.83 9.72
CA LEU A 105 6.82 17.78 11.13
C LEU A 105 7.88 18.59 11.88
N SER A 106 7.79 19.91 11.78
CA SER A 106 8.25 20.89 12.77
C SER A 106 9.42 20.41 13.64
N ALA A 107 10.62 20.43 13.09
CA ALA A 107 11.88 20.31 13.86
C ALA A 107 12.42 21.67 14.32
N ASP A 108 11.60 22.74 14.26
CA ASP A 108 11.76 23.97 15.05
C ASP A 108 11.39 23.74 16.53
N ALA A 109 11.92 22.67 17.09
CA ALA A 109 12.25 22.57 18.52
C ALA A 109 13.77 22.38 18.68
N LEU A 110 14.55 22.93 17.74
CA LEU A 110 15.99 23.09 17.85
C LEU A 110 16.34 24.12 18.94
N SER A 111 17.32 23.77 19.77
CA SER A 111 18.42 24.68 20.13
C SER A 111 18.25 25.71 21.24
N ALA A 112 17.36 25.52 22.24
CA ALA A 112 17.33 26.41 23.41
C ALA A 112 18.05 25.92 24.68
N LEU A 113 18.72 24.75 24.73
CA LEU A 113 19.38 24.31 25.98
C LEU A 113 20.72 23.58 25.84
N SER A 114 21.47 23.82 24.76
CA SER A 114 22.86 23.35 24.59
C SER A 114 23.87 24.50 24.43
N ALA A 115 23.61 25.63 25.08
CA ALA A 115 24.54 26.76 25.19
C ALA A 115 24.59 27.31 26.62
N GLY A 116 24.98 26.46 27.59
CA GLY A 116 25.10 26.87 29.00
C GLY A 116 26.03 26.00 29.84
N ILE A 117 26.89 25.19 29.23
CA ILE A 117 27.94 24.42 29.93
C ILE A 117 29.25 24.78 29.24
N ILE A 118 29.95 25.80 29.75
CA ILE A 118 31.41 25.93 29.92
C ILE A 118 31.70 27.37 30.37
N ALA A 119 32.51 27.48 31.45
CA ALA A 119 33.04 28.69 32.12
C ALA A 119 32.02 29.41 33.04
N THR A 120 32.18 29.56 34.36
CA THR A 120 33.36 29.67 35.25
C THR A 120 32.97 29.37 36.71
N ALA A 121 33.92 28.86 37.52
CA ALA A 121 34.10 29.07 38.98
C ALA A 121 34.35 27.77 39.79
N SER A 122 35.59 27.31 39.77
CA SER A 122 36.28 26.88 41.00
C SER A 122 37.46 27.83 41.22
N LEU A 123 37.27 28.79 42.12
CA LEU A 123 38.20 29.30 43.13
C LEU A 123 37.42 30.26 44.04
#